data_AF-A0AAW0U5V5-F1
#
_entry.id   AF-A0AAW0U5V5-F1
#
_cell.length_a   1.000
_cell.length_b   1.000
_cell.length_c   1.000
_cell.angle_alpha   90.00
_cell.angle_beta   90.00
_cell.angle_gamma   90.00
#
_symmetry.space_group_name_H-M   'P 1'
#
loop_
_entity.id
_entity.type
_entity.pdbx_description
1 polymer ?
#
loop_
_entity_poly.entity_id
_entity_poly.type
_entity_poly.pdbx_seq_one_letter_code
_entity_poly.pdbx_strand_id
1 'polypeptide(L)'
;MPFFLCHFSYIPRYSTINTPVPIAKQDPYAALNIFQRVEEHSDSTVFLDNTSGALSDDHCVCGVRNSVTRIVGGEETLQHEYPWHAAIYSKLENRPFCGGSIINNQWILTAAHCVNSSLPTMASILIGAHNWVTPDKSVAKKVAISQVTCSH
;
A
#
# COMPACT_ATOMS: atom_id res chain seq x y z
N MET A 1 0.15 4.15 -28.62
CA MET A 1 1.08 4.75 -27.64
C MET A 1 1.41 3.66 -26.63
N PRO A 2 2.66 3.22 -26.48
CA PRO A 2 2.97 2.06 -25.64
C PRO A 2 2.82 2.44 -24.17
N PHE A 3 2.18 1.57 -23.39
CA PHE A 3 2.04 1.70 -21.95
C PHE A 3 3.37 1.31 -21.29
N PHE A 4 4.32 2.25 -21.25
CA PHE A 4 5.53 2.06 -20.47
C PHE A 4 5.17 2.23 -18.99
N LEU A 5 5.40 1.18 -18.21
CA LEU A 5 5.21 1.18 -16.76
C LEU A 5 6.53 1.57 -16.11
N CYS A 6 6.48 2.53 -15.19
CA CYS A 6 7.64 2.94 -14.41
C CYS A 6 7.43 2.56 -12.94
N HIS A 7 8.49 2.09 -12.30
CA HIS A 7 8.51 1.81 -10.88
C HIS A 7 9.54 2.71 -10.18
N PHE A 8 9.21 3.15 -8.96
CA PHE A 8 10.12 3.93 -8.12
C PHE A 8 10.69 3.08 -7.02
N SER A 9 11.97 3.21 -6.70
CA SER A 9 12.47 2.77 -5.40
C SER A 9 12.26 3.91 -4.40
N TYR A 10 11.75 3.61 -3.20
CA TYR A 10 11.85 4.50 -2.05
C TYR A 10 12.68 3.81 -0.97
N ILE A 11 13.49 4.58 -0.24
CA ILE A 11 14.23 4.07 0.92
C ILE A 11 13.26 4.13 2.10
N PRO A 12 12.79 2.99 2.63
CA PRO A 12 12.11 3.03 3.90
C PRO A 12 13.14 3.36 4.97
N ARG A 13 13.00 4.50 5.66
CA ARG A 13 13.53 4.61 7.04
C ARG A 13 12.63 3.76 7.94
N TYR A 14 12.67 2.45 7.74
CA TYR A 14 12.09 1.45 8.63
C TYR A 14 13.24 0.57 9.11
N SER A 15 14.09 1.10 9.98
CA SER A 15 14.64 0.24 11.02
C SER A 15 13.64 0.33 12.17
N THR A 16 13.09 -0.82 12.56
CA THR A 16 12.15 -1.00 13.69
C THR A 16 10.73 -0.42 13.52
N ILE A 17 9.83 -1.18 12.89
CA ILE A 17 8.40 -1.14 13.26
C ILE A 17 8.03 -2.53 13.76
N ASN A 18 8.38 -2.78 15.03
CA ASN A 18 7.67 -3.71 15.91
C ASN A 18 6.70 -2.87 16.78
N THR A 19 5.85 -2.07 16.16
CA THR A 19 4.74 -1.45 16.89
C THR A 19 3.44 -2.00 16.33
N PRO A 20 2.65 -2.72 17.14
CA PRO A 20 1.33 -3.17 16.76
C PRO A 20 0.55 -2.00 16.18
N VAL A 21 0.00 -2.16 14.98
CA VAL A 21 -1.12 -1.32 14.55
C VAL A 21 -2.16 -1.48 15.65
N PRO A 22 -2.60 -0.40 16.34
CA PRO A 22 -3.69 -0.52 17.28
C PRO A 22 -4.89 -1.02 16.49
N ILE A 23 -5.29 -2.27 16.77
CA ILE A 23 -6.56 -2.82 16.33
C ILE A 23 -7.60 -1.97 17.03
N ALA A 24 -8.03 -0.91 16.35
CA ALA A 24 -9.23 -0.19 16.72
C ALA A 24 -10.35 -1.22 16.72
N LYS A 25 -10.94 -1.35 17.91
CA LYS A 25 -11.85 -2.41 18.30
C LYS A 25 -13.04 -2.55 17.35
N GLN A 26 -13.35 -3.80 17.04
CA GLN A 26 -14.69 -4.37 16.92
C GLN A 26 -15.73 -3.60 16.09
N ASP A 27 -15.99 -4.06 14.87
CA ASP A 27 -17.31 -3.92 14.23
C ASP A 27 -17.91 -5.31 13.94
N PRO A 28 -19.22 -5.52 14.19
CA PRO A 28 -19.80 -6.84 14.48
C PRO A 28 -20.22 -7.68 13.25
N TYR A 29 -19.65 -7.47 12.06
CA TYR A 29 -20.04 -8.22 10.85
C TYR A 29 -19.13 -9.42 10.58
N ALA A 30 -18.92 -10.24 11.60
CA ALA A 30 -18.41 -11.60 11.45
C ALA A 30 -19.56 -12.59 11.66
N ALA A 31 -20.28 -12.91 10.59
CA ALA A 31 -20.94 -14.20 10.40
C ALA A 31 -21.57 -14.25 9.01
N LEU A 32 -20.99 -15.04 8.10
CA LEU A 32 -21.69 -16.05 7.29
C LEU A 32 -20.64 -16.83 6.50
N ASN A 33 -20.19 -17.94 7.10
CA ASN A 33 -19.39 -18.98 6.46
C ASN A 33 -20.23 -19.64 5.35
N ILE A 34 -19.79 -19.70 4.09
CA ILE A 34 -20.01 -20.87 3.22
C ILE A 34 -18.89 -21.01 2.16
N PHE A 35 -18.31 -22.21 2.09
CA PHE A 35 -17.42 -22.82 1.07
C PHE A 35 -15.88 -22.65 1.20
N GLN A 36 -15.37 -23.45 2.12
CA GLN A 36 -14.09 -24.16 2.11
C GLN A 36 -13.91 -25.01 0.83
N ARG A 37 -12.90 -24.72 0.00
CA ARG A 37 -12.06 -25.72 -0.72
C ARG A 37 -10.89 -25.07 -1.49
N VAL A 38 -9.76 -24.83 -0.82
CA VAL A 38 -8.41 -25.06 -1.39
C VAL A 38 -7.47 -25.39 -0.20
N GLU A 39 -7.30 -26.67 0.10
CA GLU A 39 -6.08 -27.25 0.67
C GLU A 39 -5.58 -28.20 -0.44
N GLU A 40 -4.29 -28.39 -0.75
CA GLU A 40 -3.11 -28.33 0.09
C GLU A 40 -1.83 -28.46 -0.77
N HIS A 41 -0.76 -27.73 -0.41
CA HIS A 41 0.69 -28.04 -0.49
C HIS A 41 1.44 -26.72 -0.76
N SER A 42 1.82 -25.94 0.26
CA SER A 42 2.64 -26.35 1.40
C SER A 42 2.27 -25.57 2.66
N ASP A 43 1.52 -26.26 3.51
CA ASP A 43 1.64 -26.32 4.97
C ASP A 43 2.05 -25.04 5.72
N SER A 44 1.06 -24.19 5.97
CA SER A 44 1.09 -23.28 7.13
C SER A 44 0.69 -24.05 8.39
N THR A 45 1.51 -25.01 8.82
CA THR A 45 1.55 -25.32 10.24
C THR A 45 2.16 -24.11 10.93
N VAL A 46 1.34 -23.40 11.69
CA VAL A 46 1.83 -22.54 12.77
C VAL A 46 2.67 -23.43 13.68
N PHE A 47 3.98 -23.47 13.46
CA PHE A 47 4.89 -24.07 14.41
C PHE A 47 4.93 -23.11 15.60
N LEU A 48 4.34 -23.55 16.71
CA LEU A 48 4.66 -22.98 18.02
C LEU A 48 6.13 -23.32 18.28
N ASP A 49 7.05 -22.43 17.89
CA ASP A 49 8.38 -22.39 18.47
C ASP A 49 8.20 -22.04 19.95
N ASN A 50 8.15 -23.07 20.80
CA ASN A 50 8.06 -22.91 22.25
C ASN A 50 9.41 -22.52 22.89
N THR A 51 10.35 -22.02 22.10
CA THR A 51 11.68 -21.57 22.50
C THR A 51 11.93 -20.09 22.24
N SER A 52 11.03 -19.38 21.55
CA SER A 52 11.01 -17.92 21.55
C SER A 52 9.58 -17.42 21.35
N GLY A 53 9.05 -16.65 22.31
CA GLY A 53 7.68 -16.10 22.24
C GLY A 53 7.52 -15.01 21.16
N ALA A 54 7.88 -15.31 19.92
CA ALA A 54 7.84 -14.42 18.77
C ALA A 54 6.98 -15.06 17.68
N LEU A 55 5.84 -14.44 17.39
CA LEU A 55 5.09 -14.70 16.16
C LEU A 55 5.90 -14.10 14.99
N SER A 56 6.63 -14.93 14.25
CA SER A 56 7.23 -14.51 12.98
C SER A 56 6.17 -14.57 11.88
N ASP A 57 5.37 -13.53 11.77
CA ASP A 57 4.43 -13.32 10.67
C ASP A 57 5.14 -12.53 9.56
N ASP A 58 5.93 -13.22 8.74
CA ASP A 58 6.52 -12.66 7.51
C ASP A 58 5.70 -13.08 6.28
N HIS A 59 4.39 -12.84 6.31
CA HIS A 59 3.53 -13.10 5.17
C HIS A 59 2.90 -11.81 4.62
N CYS A 60 3.63 -11.14 3.73
CA CYS A 60 3.13 -9.97 3.01
C CYS A 60 2.11 -10.40 1.93
N VAL A 61 0.81 -10.17 2.18
CA VAL A 61 -0.26 -10.43 1.19
C VAL A 61 -0.56 -9.16 0.38
N CYS A 62 -0.54 -9.25 -0.95
CA CYS A 62 -0.87 -8.15 -1.85
C CYS A 62 -2.32 -8.23 -2.38
N GLY A 63 -2.89 -7.11 -2.82
CA GLY A 63 -4.18 -7.08 -3.54
C GLY A 63 -5.44 -7.29 -2.70
N VAL A 64 -5.33 -7.31 -1.36
CA VAL A 64 -6.48 -7.44 -0.45
C VAL A 64 -7.15 -6.07 -0.22
N ARG A 65 -8.29 -5.83 -0.87
CA ARG A 65 -9.12 -4.64 -0.58
C ARG A 65 -9.98 -4.88 0.66
N ASN A 66 -10.31 -3.82 1.37
CA ASN A 66 -11.19 -3.89 2.55
C ASN A 66 -12.69 -3.78 2.17
N SER A 67 -13.11 -4.45 1.09
CA SER A 67 -14.49 -4.41 0.57
C SER A 67 -14.82 -5.66 -0.24
N VAL A 68 -16.06 -6.14 -0.16
CA VAL A 68 -16.53 -7.35 -0.88
C VAL A 68 -17.43 -7.03 -2.08
N THR A 69 -17.83 -5.77 -2.28
CA THR A 69 -18.79 -5.36 -3.31
C THR A 69 -18.09 -4.94 -4.62
N ARG A 70 -18.85 -4.96 -5.73
CA ARG A 70 -18.40 -4.50 -7.05
C ARG A 70 -18.76 -3.03 -7.21
N ILE A 71 -17.80 -2.18 -7.59
CA ILE A 71 -18.02 -0.75 -7.82
C ILE A 71 -18.89 -0.54 -9.06
N VAL A 72 -20.02 0.16 -8.91
CA VAL A 72 -20.87 0.64 -10.01
C VAL A 72 -21.32 2.06 -9.67
N GLY A 73 -21.06 3.04 -10.54
CA GLY A 73 -21.46 4.45 -10.31
C GLY A 73 -20.68 5.14 -9.19
N GLY A 74 -19.35 5.08 -9.25
CA GLY A 74 -18.40 5.33 -8.16
C GLY A 74 -18.75 6.43 -7.13
N GLU A 75 -18.50 6.09 -5.88
CA GLU A 75 -18.63 6.93 -4.69
C GLU A 75 -17.27 7.07 -3.96
N GLU A 76 -17.21 7.92 -2.93
CA GLU A 76 -16.01 8.01 -2.09
C GLU A 76 -15.75 6.66 -1.40
N THR A 77 -14.50 6.18 -1.46
CA THR A 77 -14.10 4.90 -0.89
C THR A 77 -14.08 4.96 0.63
N LEU A 78 -14.18 3.82 1.32
CA LEU A 78 -13.92 3.80 2.76
C LEU A 78 -12.43 4.10 3.05
N GLN A 79 -12.16 4.60 4.26
CA GLN A 79 -10.80 4.82 4.71
C GLN A 79 -10.01 3.50 4.67
N HIS A 80 -8.89 3.51 3.95
CA HIS A 80 -8.00 2.35 3.73
C HIS A 80 -8.62 1.18 2.94
N GLU A 81 -9.69 1.40 2.17
CA GLU A 81 -10.29 0.35 1.33
C GLU A 81 -9.30 -0.21 0.29
N TYR A 82 -8.46 0.67 -0.25
CA TYR A 82 -7.42 0.36 -1.24
C TYR A 82 -6.05 0.74 -0.69
N PRO A 83 -5.45 -0.09 0.20
CA PRO A 83 -4.24 0.28 0.95
C PRO A 83 -2.99 0.46 0.07
N TRP A 84 -2.99 -0.11 -1.15
CA TRP A 84 -1.91 0.10 -2.12
C TRP A 84 -1.98 1.44 -2.85
N HIS A 85 -3.04 2.24 -2.67
CA HIS A 85 -3.16 3.50 -3.39
C HIS A 85 -2.09 4.50 -2.94
N ALA A 86 -1.38 5.06 -3.92
CA ALA A 86 -0.34 6.05 -3.70
C ALA A 86 -0.58 7.28 -4.58
N ALA A 87 -0.23 8.45 -4.07
CA ALA A 87 -0.34 9.70 -4.82
C ALA A 87 1.05 10.31 -5.04
N ILE A 88 1.38 10.61 -6.29
CA ILE A 88 2.58 11.36 -6.64
C ILE A 88 2.29 12.84 -6.40
N TYR A 89 2.97 13.40 -5.41
CA TYR A 89 2.68 14.68 -4.81
C TYR A 89 3.73 15.72 -5.21
N SER A 90 3.30 16.80 -5.86
CA SER A 90 4.17 17.93 -6.21
C SER A 90 4.55 18.71 -4.96
N LYS A 91 5.86 18.87 -4.71
CA LYS A 91 6.35 19.72 -3.61
C LYS A 91 6.14 21.20 -3.90
N LEU A 92 6.14 21.59 -5.18
CA LEU A 92 5.97 22.97 -5.61
C LEU A 92 4.50 23.40 -5.51
N GLU A 93 3.60 22.61 -6.11
CA GLU A 93 2.16 22.94 -6.17
C GLU A 93 1.40 22.50 -4.92
N ASN A 94 2.06 21.75 -4.04
CA ASN A 94 1.49 21.21 -2.81
C ASN A 94 0.18 20.42 -3.06
N ARG A 95 0.15 19.60 -4.12
CA ARG A 95 -1.01 18.77 -4.48
C ARG A 95 -0.58 17.48 -5.22
N PRO A 96 -1.40 16.42 -5.19
CA PRO A 96 -1.19 15.27 -6.05
C PRO A 96 -1.46 15.61 -7.52
N PHE A 97 -0.66 15.06 -8.43
CA PHE A 97 -0.85 15.23 -9.88
C PHE A 97 -0.94 13.91 -10.64
N CYS A 98 -0.49 12.81 -10.03
CA CYS A 98 -0.57 11.47 -10.60
C CYS A 98 -0.84 10.45 -9.49
N GLY A 99 -1.33 9.28 -9.89
CA GLY A 99 -1.50 8.12 -9.02
C GLY A 99 -0.36 7.12 -9.12
N GLY A 100 -0.37 6.14 -8.22
CA GLY A 100 0.50 4.98 -8.25
C GLY A 100 -0.05 3.85 -7.40
N SER A 101 0.60 2.69 -7.45
CA SER A 101 0.25 1.52 -6.65
C SER A 101 1.48 0.95 -5.98
N ILE A 102 1.39 0.74 -4.67
CA ILE A 102 2.42 0.05 -3.88
C ILE A 102 2.43 -1.41 -4.31
N ILE A 103 3.56 -1.88 -4.84
CA ILE A 103 3.72 -3.28 -5.28
C ILE A 103 4.56 -4.10 -4.30
N ASN A 104 5.35 -3.44 -3.45
CA ASN A 104 6.05 -4.04 -2.30
C ASN A 104 6.53 -2.93 -1.34
N ASN A 105 7.36 -3.28 -0.36
CA ASN A 105 7.89 -2.38 0.68
C ASN A 105 8.88 -1.31 0.18
N GLN A 106 9.24 -1.29 -1.10
CA GLN A 106 10.20 -0.35 -1.68
C GLN A 106 9.74 0.23 -3.02
N TRP A 107 8.73 -0.37 -3.66
CA TRP A 107 8.40 -0.08 -5.05
C TRP A 107 6.96 0.38 -5.24
N ILE A 108 6.83 1.46 -6.01
CA ILE A 108 5.54 2.02 -6.44
C ILE A 108 5.49 2.03 -7.96
N LEU A 109 4.44 1.42 -8.52
CA LEU A 109 4.14 1.41 -9.93
C LEU A 109 3.35 2.66 -10.34
N THR A 110 3.69 3.28 -11.46
CA THR A 110 2.94 4.38 -12.07
C THR A 110 3.05 4.38 -13.60
N ALA A 111 2.33 5.28 -14.25
CA ALA A 111 2.41 5.49 -15.70
C ALA A 111 3.66 6.29 -16.09
N ALA A 112 4.31 5.95 -17.21
CA ALA A 112 5.51 6.65 -17.64
C ALA A 112 5.35 8.16 -17.87
N HIS A 113 4.17 8.62 -18.29
CA HIS A 113 3.93 10.06 -18.48
C HIS A 113 3.92 10.85 -17.16
N CYS A 114 3.78 10.18 -16.02
CA CYS A 114 3.88 10.80 -14.69
C CYS A 114 5.35 11.03 -14.27
N VAL A 115 6.30 10.58 -15.08
CA VAL A 115 7.69 10.40 -14.69
C VAL A 115 8.61 11.22 -15.58
N ASN A 116 9.52 11.95 -14.96
CA ASN A 116 10.60 12.67 -15.63
C ASN A 116 11.85 12.70 -14.74
N SER A 117 12.96 13.20 -15.29
CA SER A 117 14.26 13.26 -14.59
C SER A 117 14.26 14.16 -13.34
N SER A 118 13.38 15.16 -13.28
CA SER A 118 13.27 16.10 -12.15
C SER A 118 12.36 15.58 -11.02
N LEU A 119 11.65 14.48 -11.25
CA LEU A 119 10.66 13.94 -10.33
C LEU A 119 11.21 13.66 -8.92
N PRO A 120 12.40 13.04 -8.72
CA PRO A 120 12.93 12.79 -7.38
C PRO A 120 13.09 14.06 -6.53
N THR A 121 13.47 15.16 -7.18
CA THR A 121 13.66 16.45 -6.53
C THR A 121 12.33 17.16 -6.30
N MET A 122 11.46 17.17 -7.31
CA MET A 122 10.23 17.97 -7.32
C MET A 122 9.02 17.29 -6.67
N ALA A 123 9.04 15.98 -6.50
CA ALA A 123 7.92 15.21 -5.99
C ALA A 123 8.27 14.37 -4.76
N SER A 124 7.23 13.95 -4.08
CA SER A 124 7.23 12.95 -3.00
C SER A 124 6.05 12.02 -3.23
N ILE A 125 6.05 10.83 -2.64
CA ILE A 125 4.89 9.95 -2.70
C ILE A 125 4.12 10.03 -1.39
N LEU A 126 2.82 10.32 -1.47
CA LEU A 126 1.90 10.27 -0.35
C LEU A 126 1.22 8.90 -0.34
N ILE A 127 1.41 8.14 0.75
CA ILE A 127 0.81 6.83 0.97
C ILE A 127 -0.08 6.87 2.22
N GLY A 128 -1.07 5.98 2.29
CA GLY A 128 -1.96 5.83 3.46
C GLY A 128 -2.94 7.00 3.66
N ALA A 129 -3.01 7.94 2.72
CA ALA A 129 -3.96 9.05 2.78
C ALA A 129 -5.30 8.66 2.16
N HIS A 130 -6.38 8.84 2.91
CA HIS A 130 -7.74 8.79 2.38
C HIS A 130 -8.18 10.16 1.85
N ASN A 131 -7.89 11.23 2.60
CA ASN A 131 -8.06 12.62 2.15
C ASN A 131 -6.68 13.27 1.95
N TRP A 132 -6.37 13.73 0.74
CA TRP A 132 -5.07 14.34 0.45
C TRP A 132 -4.96 15.82 0.86
N VAL A 133 -6.09 16.52 1.03
CA VAL A 133 -6.15 17.93 1.45
C VAL A 133 -5.84 18.03 2.94
N THR A 134 -6.44 17.15 3.74
CA THR A 134 -6.22 17.05 5.19
C THR A 134 -5.82 15.62 5.56
N PRO A 135 -4.59 15.19 5.22
CA PRO A 135 -4.15 13.83 5.47
C PRO A 135 -3.99 13.56 6.97
N ASP A 136 -4.51 12.42 7.43
CA ASP A 136 -4.33 11.93 8.79
C ASP A 136 -2.84 11.65 9.04
N LYS A 137 -2.21 12.44 9.92
CA LYS A 137 -0.78 12.36 10.21
C LYS A 137 -0.37 11.05 10.92
N SER A 138 -1.33 10.32 11.50
CA SER A 138 -1.05 9.05 12.17
C SER A 138 -0.85 7.90 11.18
N VAL A 139 -1.45 7.99 9.99
CA VAL A 139 -1.40 6.94 8.96
C VAL A 139 -0.66 7.40 7.71
N ALA A 140 -0.96 8.62 7.23
CA ALA A 140 -0.44 9.12 5.97
C ALA A 140 1.03 9.52 6.09
N LYS A 141 1.83 9.11 5.10
CA LYS A 141 3.28 9.40 5.06
C LYS A 141 3.67 9.96 3.69
N LYS A 142 4.52 11.00 3.71
CA LYS A 142 5.22 11.48 2.51
C LYS A 142 6.61 10.86 2.46
N VAL A 143 6.89 10.06 1.44
CA VAL A 143 8.17 9.41 1.22
C VAL A 143 8.92 10.05 0.04
N ALA A 144 10.24 10.12 0.13
CA ALA A 144 11.08 10.61 -0.94
C ALA A 144 11.29 9.51 -2.00
N ILE A 145 11.38 9.92 -3.26
CA ILE A 145 11.72 9.04 -4.38
C ILE A 145 13.24 8.99 -4.47
N SER A 146 13.86 7.81 -4.41
CA SER A 146 15.32 7.67 -4.54
C SER A 146 15.72 7.41 -5.99
N GLN A 147 14.97 6.57 -6.70
CA GLN A 147 15.25 6.20 -8.07
C GLN A 147 13.96 6.02 -8.86
N VAL A 148 14.07 6.27 -10.16
CA VAL A 148 13.05 6.04 -11.17
C VAL A 148 13.57 5.00 -12.16
N THR A 149 12.79 3.97 -12.45
CA THR A 149 13.10 3.00 -13.50
C THR A 149 11.89 2.79 -14.39
N CYS A 150 12.09 2.87 -15.71
CA CYS A 150 11.05 2.67 -16.72
C CYS A 150 11.50 1.56 -17.67
N SER A 151 10.63 0.56 -17.89
CA SER A 151 10.87 -0.45 -18.92
C SER A 151 10.55 0.16 -20.29
N HIS A 152 11.51 0.09 -21.22
CA HIS A 152 11.32 0.38 -22.64
C HIS A 152 10.70 -0.81 -23.37
#